data_AF-A0A327X889-F1
#
_entry.id   AF-A0A327X889-F1
#
_cell.length_a   1.000
_cell.length_b   1.000
_cell.length_c   1.000
_cell.angle_alpha   90.00
_cell.angle_beta   90.00
_cell.angle_gamma   90.00
#
_symmetry.space_group_name_H-M   'P 1'
#
loop_
_entity.id
_entity.type
_entity.pdbx_description
1 polymer ?
#
loop_
_entity_poly.entity_id
_entity_poly.type
_entity_poly.pdbx_seq_one_letter_code
_entity_poly.pdbx_strand_id
1 'polypeptide(L)' 'MDKNNFRRFFGATLTILGIIVILFACIAFLSDAKPLLGMSITKWESLAPFIVGLVFLGSGVSLINNS' A
#
# COMPACT_ATOMS: atom_id res chain seq x y z
N MET A 1 25.75 4.01 10.59
CA MET A 1 24.76 4.45 9.59
C MET A 1 23.98 5.61 10.22
N ASP A 2 24.13 6.83 9.71
CA ASP A 2 23.51 8.02 10.32
C ASP A 2 22.00 7.86 10.49
N LYS A 3 21.50 8.13 11.70
CA LYS A 3 20.09 7.96 12.09
C LYS A 3 19.11 8.68 11.15
N ASN A 4 19.56 9.76 10.51
CA ASN A 4 18.77 10.52 9.54
C ASN A 4 18.60 9.77 8.21
N ASN A 5 19.62 9.06 7.75
CA ASN A 5 19.52 8.22 6.55
C ASN A 5 18.61 7.02 6.78
N PHE A 6 18.61 6.44 7.99
CA PHE A 6 17.76 5.29 8.33
C PHE A 6 16.27 5.65 8.32
N ARG A 7 15.88 6.78 8.90
CA ARG A 7 14.47 7.24 8.91
C ARG A 7 13.98 7.53 7.49
N ARG A 8 14.81 8.19 6.67
CA ARG A 8 14.51 8.46 5.26
C ARG A 8 14.40 7.18 4.43
N PHE A 9 15.28 6.20 4.67
CA PHE A 9 15.23 4.90 4.00
C PHE A 9 13.99 4.10 4.40
N PHE A 10 13.65 4.09 5.70
CA PHE A 10 12.47 3.42 6.22
C PHE A 10 11.17 4.04 5.68
N GLY A 11 11.09 5.37 5.62
CA GLY A 11 9.96 6.08 5.02
C GLY A 11 9.82 5.80 3.51
N ALA A 12 10.93 5.74 2.78
CA ALA A 12 10.94 5.37 1.37
C ALA A 12 10.45 3.93 1.15
N THR A 13 10.93 2.97 1.95
CA THR A 13 10.48 1.57 1.88
C THR A 13 9.00 1.43 2.20
N LEU A 14 8.50 2.10 3.24
CA LEU A 14 7.07 2.10 3.58
C LEU A 14 6.21 2.67 2.44
N THR A 15 6.67 3.76 1.82
CA THR A 15 5.96 4.40 0.71
C THR A 15 5.90 3.48 -0.50
N ILE A 16 7.01 2.84 -0.86
CA ILE A 16 7.08 1.88 -1.97
C ILE A 16 6.16 0.68 -1.69
N LEU A 17 6.18 0.13 -0.48
CA LEU A 17 5.26 -0.94 -0.07
C LEU A 17 3.80 -0.50 -0.15
N GLY A 18 3.47 0.70 0.33
CA GLY A 18 2.13 1.28 0.24
C GLY A 18 1.64 1.38 -1.21
N ILE A 19 2.50 1.86 -2.12
CA ILE A 19 2.18 1.93 -3.56
C ILE A 19 1.89 0.54 -4.14
N ILE A 20 2.72 -0.46 -3.84
CA ILE A 20 2.51 -1.84 -4.33
C ILE A 20 1.17 -2.39 -3.86
N VAL A 21 0.82 -2.19 -2.59
CA VAL A 21 -0.44 -2.65 -1.99
C VAL A 21 -1.63 -1.92 -2.60
N ILE A 22 -1.55 -0.60 -2.81
CA ILE A 22 -2.60 0.18 -3.50
C ILE A 22 -2.79 -0.31 -4.92
N LEU A 23 -1.71 -0.54 -5.68
CA LEU A 23 -1.80 -1.05 -7.04
C LEU A 23 -2.47 -2.42 -7.08
N PHE A 24 -2.11 -3.31 -6.14
CA PHE A 24 -2.76 -4.62 -6.00
C PHE A 24 -4.26 -4.48 -5.70
N ALA A 25 -4.63 -3.58 -4.78
CA ALA A 25 -6.02 -3.30 -4.45
C ALA A 25 -6.80 -2.72 -5.64
N CYS A 26 -6.20 -1.82 -6.41
CA CYS A 26 -6.80 -1.25 -7.63
C CYS A 26 -7.00 -2.32 -8.70
N ILE A 27 -6.03 -3.22 -8.90
CA ILE A 27 -6.17 -4.36 -9.82
C ILE A 27 -7.27 -5.31 -9.33
N ALA A 28 -7.35 -5.54 -8.02
CA ALA A 28 -8.40 -6.35 -7.41
C ALA A 28 -9.79 -5.74 -7.56
N PHE A 29 -9.90 -4.43 -7.39
CA PHE A 29 -11.14 -3.67 -7.55
C PHE A 29 -11.57 -3.56 -9.02
N LEU A 30 -10.63 -3.35 -9.94
CA LEU A 30 -10.93 -3.26 -11.38
C LEU A 30 -11.23 -4.63 -11.99
N SER A 31 -10.70 -5.71 -11.40
CA SER A 31 -11.01 -7.09 -11.80
C SER A 31 -12.36 -7.58 -11.27
N ASP A 32 -13.24 -6.70 -10.76
CA ASP A 32 -14.67 -6.98 -10.56
C ASP A 32 -15.21 -7.78 -11.77
N ALA A 33 -15.50 -9.07 -11.57
CA ALA A 33 -15.91 -10.09 -12.55
C ALA A 33 -14.85 -11.05 -13.14
N LYS A 34 -13.56 -10.98 -12.78
CA LYS A 34 -12.59 -12.05 -13.02
C LYS A 34 -12.12 -12.65 -11.69
N PRO A 35 -12.24 -13.97 -11.48
CA PRO A 35 -11.78 -14.60 -10.24
C PRO A 35 -10.27 -14.41 -10.10
N LEU A 36 -9.88 -13.53 -9.19
CA LEU A 36 -8.49 -13.46 -8.74
C LEU A 36 -8.30 -14.58 -7.72
N LEU A 37 -7.41 -15.53 -8.03
CA LEU A 37 -7.13 -16.71 -7.18
C LEU A 37 -8.34 -17.63 -6.94
N GLY A 38 -9.35 -17.62 -7.82
CA GLY A 38 -10.51 -18.53 -7.72
C GLY A 38 -11.58 -18.12 -6.71
N MET A 39 -11.49 -16.92 -6.11
CA MET A 39 -12.45 -16.42 -5.13
C MET A 39 -13.16 -15.16 -5.66
N SER A 40 -14.48 -15.12 -5.54
CA SER A 40 -15.31 -13.96 -5.90
C SER A 40 -15.11 -12.85 -4.87
N ILE A 41 -14.03 -12.09 -5.01
CA ILE A 41 -13.75 -10.91 -4.19
C ILE A 41 -14.77 -9.84 -4.56
N THR A 42 -15.75 -9.62 -3.67
CA THR A 42 -16.72 -8.53 -3.82
C THR A 42 -16.01 -7.20 -3.55
N LYS A 43 -16.47 -6.08 -4.13
CA LYS A 43 -15.95 -4.70 -3.91
C LYS A 43 -15.58 -4.34 -2.47
N TRP A 44 -16.25 -4.96 -1.49
CA TRP A 44 -16.00 -4.79 -0.07
C TRP A 44 -14.68 -5.40 0.41
N GLU A 45 -14.28 -6.55 -0.15
CA GLU A 45 -13.05 -7.25 0.21
C GLU A 45 -11.81 -6.59 -0.41
N SER A 46 -11.92 -5.99 -1.60
CA SER A 46 -10.84 -5.21 -2.23
C SER A 46 -10.62 -3.84 -1.57
N LEU A 47 -11.58 -3.39 -0.75
CA LEU A 47 -11.48 -2.16 0.03
C LEU A 47 -10.47 -2.30 1.19
N ALA A 48 -10.32 -3.50 1.75
CA ALA A 48 -9.38 -3.77 2.83
C ALA A 48 -7.91 -3.52 2.43
N PRO A 49 -7.36 -4.12 1.36
CA PRO A 49 -5.99 -3.84 0.92
C PRO A 49 -5.84 -2.38 0.46
N PHE A 50 -6.89 -1.73 -0.05
CA PHE A 50 -6.84 -0.31 -0.41
C PHE A 50 -6.62 0.60 0.82
N ILE A 51 -7.39 0.39 1.89
CA ILE A 51 -7.23 1.12 3.17
C ILE A 51 -5.85 0.86 3.78
N VAL A 52 -5.41 -0.40 3.79
CA VAL A 52 -4.07 -0.77 4.29
C VAL A 52 -2.98 -0.06 3.49
N GLY A 53 -3.10 -0.03 2.16
CA GLY A 53 -2.18 0.66 1.27
C GLY A 53 -2.13 2.17 1.54
N LEU A 54 -3.28 2.81 1.76
CA LEU A 54 -3.35 4.24 2.13
C LEU A 54 -2.67 4.54 3.47
N VAL A 55 -2.86 3.69 4.48
CA VAL A 55 -2.20 3.84 5.79
C VAL A 55 -0.69 3.69 5.66
N PHE A 56 -0.21 2.69 4.90
CA PHE A 56 1.21 2.50 4.62
C PHE A 56 1.82 3.65 3.83
N LEU A 57 1.10 4.17 2.83
CA LEU A 57 1.52 5.32 2.05
C LEU A 57 1.61 6.58 2.92
N GLY A 58 0.55 6.88 3.70
CA GLY A 58 0.49 8.06 4.55
C GLY A 58 1.55 8.04 5.65
N SER A 59 1.75 6.89 6.29
CA SER A 59 2.82 6.73 7.28
C SER A 59 4.22 6.83 6.65
N GLY A 60 4.45 6.23 5.47
CA GLY A 60 5.72 6.35 4.74
C GLY A 60 6.06 7.79 4.35
N VAL A 61 5.10 8.52 3.79
CA VAL A 61 5.26 9.93 3.41
C VAL A 61 5.41 10.82 4.65
N SER A 62 4.68 10.56 5.74
CA SER A 62 4.86 11.31 6.99
C SER A 62 6.27 11.11 7.56
N LEU A 63 6.79 9.89 7.47
CA LEU A 63 8.12 9.53 7.97
C LEU A 63 9.24 10.09 7.08
N ILE A 64 9.04 10.23 5.77
CA ILE A 64 10.00 10.91 4.87
C ILE A 64 9.99 12.44 5.08
N ASN A 65 8.81 13.01 5.33
CA ASN A 65 8.62 14.45 5.50
C ASN A 65 9.12 14.95 6.88
N ASN A 66 9.14 14.06 7.88
CA ASN A 66 9.55 14.36 9.26
C ASN A 66 10.94 13.77 9.60
N SER A 67 11.73 13.40 8.58
CA SER A 67 13.09 12.86 8.67
C SER A 67 14.11 13.80 8.05
#